data_AF-A0AAW4DT36-F1
#
_entry.id   AF-A0AAW4DT36-F1
#
_cell.length_a   1.000
_cell.length_b   1.000
_cell.length_c   1.000
_cell.angle_alpha   90.00
_cell.angle_beta   90.00
_cell.angle_gamma   90.00
#
_symmetry.space_group_name_H-M   'P 1'
#
loop_
_entity.id
_entity.type
_entity.pdbx_description
1 polymer ?
#
loop_
_entity_poly.entity_id
_entity_poly.type
_entity_poly.pdbx_seq_one_letter_code
_entity_poly.pdbx_strand_id
1 'polypeptide(L)' 'MYDEPRHLKDREIKSRYDDETYEALKAVARLHKLQLAVFVRMCVEEKLESIVEQDVTEKRHTA' A
#
# COMPACT_ATOMS: atom_id res chain seq x y z
N MET A 1 -27.67 2.97 -19.76
CA MET A 1 -26.38 2.28 -19.62
C MET A 1 -25.36 3.41 -19.56
N TYR A 2 -24.65 3.60 -18.45
CA TYR A 2 -23.79 4.79 -18.32
C TYR A 2 -22.51 4.58 -19.14
N ASP A 3 -22.42 5.35 -20.24
CA ASP A 3 -21.38 5.33 -21.27
C ASP A 3 -20.11 6.11 -20.87
N GLU A 4 -19.51 5.84 -19.72
CA GLU A 4 -18.17 6.38 -19.40
C GLU A 4 -17.26 5.37 -18.68
N PRO A 5 -16.35 4.66 -19.37
CA PRO A 5 -15.38 3.75 -18.74
C PRO A 5 -14.17 4.52 -18.17
N ARG A 6 -14.37 5.69 -17.56
CA ARG A 6 -13.28 6.54 -17.01
C ARG A 6 -13.13 6.47 -15.49
N HIS A 7 -13.97 5.69 -14.81
CA HIS A 7 -13.86 5.49 -13.38
C HIS A 7 -12.80 4.42 -13.08
N LEU A 8 -11.73 4.84 -12.39
CA LEU A 8 -10.54 4.05 -12.01
C LEU A 8 -9.49 3.98 -13.13
N LYS A 9 -8.77 5.08 -13.36
CA LYS A 9 -7.43 4.97 -13.94
C LYS A 9 -6.60 4.11 -12.99
N ASP A 10 -6.19 2.93 -13.43
CA ASP A 10 -5.20 2.12 -12.72
C ASP A 10 -3.94 2.97 -12.53
N ARG A 11 -3.72 3.47 -11.30
CA ARG A 11 -2.51 4.21 -10.92
C ARG A 11 -1.45 3.18 -10.51
N GLU A 12 -0.98 2.41 -11.48
CA GLU A 12 0.02 1.38 -11.24
C GLU A 12 1.34 1.99 -10.75
N ILE A 13 1.89 1.42 -9.68
CA ILE A 13 3.22 1.73 -9.17
C ILE A 13 4.04 0.45 -9.22
N LYS A 14 5.19 0.49 -9.93
CA LYS A 14 6.12 -0.64 -10.00
C LYS A 14 7.17 -0.51 -8.92
N SER A 15 7.34 -1.57 -8.13
CA SER A 15 8.36 -1.66 -7.08
C SER A 15 9.30 -2.83 -7.34
N ARG A 16 10.58 -2.68 -6.98
CA ARG A 16 11.60 -3.72 -7.08
C ARG A 16 12.00 -4.14 -5.68
N TYR A 17 12.09 -5.44 -5.46
CA TYR A 17 12.50 -6.04 -4.20
C TYR A 17 13.65 -7.00 -4.49
N ASP A 18 14.54 -7.19 -3.53
CA ASP A 18 15.46 -8.32 -3.57
C ASP A 18 14.71 -9.65 -3.38
N ASP A 19 15.41 -10.75 -3.66
CA ASP A 19 14.83 -12.09 -3.65
C ASP A 19 14.30 -12.46 -2.26
N GLU A 20 15.05 -12.16 -1.20
CA GLU A 20 14.68 -12.47 0.19
C GLU A 20 13.38 -11.75 0.58
N THR A 21 13.31 -10.45 0.33
CA THR A 21 12.13 -9.63 0.61
C THR A 21 10.93 -10.10 -0.20
N TYR A 22 11.12 -10.42 -1.49
CA TYR A 22 10.04 -10.88 -2.34
C TYR A 22 9.47 -12.24 -1.90
N GLU A 23 10.32 -13.17 -1.47
CA GLU A 23 9.86 -14.44 -0.88
C GLU A 23 9.10 -14.24 0.44
N ALA A 24 9.57 -13.35 1.31
CA ALA A 24 8.88 -13.01 2.55
C ALA A 24 7.47 -12.44 2.27
N LEU A 25 7.35 -11.49 1.32
CA LEU A 25 6.06 -10.94 0.91
C LEU A 25 5.11 -12.03 0.39
N LYS A 26 5.61 -12.96 -0.43
CA LYS A 26 4.81 -14.09 -0.94
C LYS A 26 4.36 -15.03 0.17
N ALA A 27 5.24 -15.35 1.12
CA ALA A 27 4.92 -16.24 2.23
C ALA A 27 3.80 -15.66 3.11
N VAL A 28 3.90 -14.38 3.48
CA VAL A 28 2.90 -13.72 4.30
C VAL A 28 1.58 -13.56 3.54
N ALA A 29 1.61 -13.11 2.28
CA ALA A 29 0.40 -13.01 1.46
C ALA A 29 -0.34 -14.37 1.38
N ARG A 30 0.39 -15.46 1.19
CA ARG A 30 -0.18 -16.83 1.18
C ARG A 30 -0.77 -17.23 2.53
N LEU A 31 -0.07 -16.96 3.63
CA LEU A 31 -0.53 -17.27 4.99
C LEU A 31 -1.89 -16.61 5.28
N HIS A 32 -2.06 -15.37 4.82
CA HIS A 32 -3.29 -14.59 5.00
C HIS A 32 -4.31 -14.77 3.86
N LYS A 33 -4.05 -15.66 2.89
CA LYS A 33 -4.92 -15.91 1.71
C LYS A 33 -5.20 -14.65 0.89
N LEU A 34 -4.22 -13.76 0.78
CA LEU A 34 -4.29 -12.52 0.01
C LEU A 34 -3.54 -12.65 -1.31
N GLN A 35 -4.00 -11.92 -2.34
CA GLN A 35 -3.18 -11.67 -3.52
C GLN A 35 -1.96 -10.82 -3.14
N LEU A 36 -0.79 -11.11 -3.71
CA LEU A 36 0.45 -10.40 -3.37
C LEU A 36 0.32 -8.88 -3.54
N ALA A 37 -0.27 -8.42 -4.65
CA ALA A 37 -0.47 -7.00 -4.91
C ALA A 37 -1.41 -6.33 -3.89
N VAL A 38 -2.43 -7.07 -3.42
CA VAL A 38 -3.35 -6.58 -2.38
C VAL A 38 -2.62 -6.45 -1.05
N PHE A 39 -1.85 -7.46 -0.67
CA PHE A 39 -1.05 -7.43 0.56
C PHE A 39 -0.05 -6.26 0.57
N VAL A 40 0.72 -6.10 -0.51
CA VAL A 40 1.68 -5.00 -0.62
C VAL A 40 0.98 -3.64 -0.56
N ARG A 41 -0.18 -3.48 -1.21
CA ARG A 41 -0.97 -2.25 -1.12
C ARG A 41 -1.38 -1.95 0.33
N MET A 42 -1.88 -2.94 1.06
CA MET A 42 -2.28 -2.77 2.46
C MET A 42 -1.10 -2.30 3.33
N CYS A 43 0.08 -2.90 3.19
CA CYS A 43 1.27 -2.48 3.94
C CYS A 43 1.67 -1.03 3.63
N VAL A 44 1.55 -0.60 2.37
CA VAL A 44 1.86 0.79 1.97
C VAL A 44 0.84 1.75 2.54
N GLU A 45 -0.45 1.44 2.47
CA GLU A 45 -1.54 2.26 3.00
C GLU A 45 -1.40 2.43 4.53
N GLU A 46 -1.15 1.34 5.26
CA GLU A 46 -0.94 1.37 6.71
C GLU A 46 0.28 2.22 7.09
N LYS A 47 1.41 2.05 6.39
CA LYS A 47 2.60 2.85 6.68
C LYS A 47 2.40 4.33 6.37
N LEU A 48 1.67 4.64 5.30
CA LEU A 48 1.35 6.01 4.93
C LEU A 48 0.46 6.68 5.99
N GLU A 49 -0.56 5.98 6.47
CA GLU A 49 -1.42 6.45 7.56
C GLU A 49 -0.60 6.77 8.81
N SER A 50 0.28 5.85 9.22
CA SER A 50 1.19 6.07 10.36
C SER A 50 2.09 7.29 10.20
N ILE A 51 2.64 7.55 8.99
CA ILE A 51 3.48 8.74 8.73
C ILE A 51 2.65 10.01 8.81
N VAL A 52 1.45 10.01 8.21
CA VAL A 52 0.56 11.18 8.23
C VAL A 52 0.13 11.53 9.66
N GLU A 53 -0.16 10.53 10.49
CA GLU A 53 -0.49 10.73 11.91
C GLU A 53 0.67 11.35 12.70
N GLN A 54 1.90 10.90 12.45
CA GLN A 54 3.11 11.46 13.07
C GLN A 54 3.30 12.93 12.69
N ASP A 55 3.24 13.25 11.40
CA ASP A 55 3.38 14.62 10.89
C ASP A 55 2.32 15.59 11.47
N VAL A 56 1.06 15.14 11.58
CA VAL A 56 -0.01 15.95 12.19
C VAL A 56 0.25 16.21 13.67
N THR A 57 0.77 15.20 14.37
CA THR A 57 1.08 15.31 15.80
C THR A 57 2.25 16.26 16.04
N GLU A 58 3.31 16.18 15.24
CA GLU A 58 4.48 17.08 15.34
C GLU A 58 4.12 18.54 15.03
N LYS A 59 3.25 18.78 14.03
CA LYS A 59 2.75 20.12 13.69
C LYS A 59 1.86 20.73 14.78
N ARG A 60 1.13 19.91 15.55
CA ARG A 60 0.33 20.38 16.70
C ARG A 60 1.18 20.72 17.92
N HIS A 61 2.35 20.11 18.07
CA HIS A 61 3.27 20.38 19.18
C HIS A 61 4.17 21.61 18.95
N THR A 62 4.27 22.07 17.70
CA THR A 62 5.12 23.21 17.30
C THR A 62 4.34 24.50 17.02
N ALA A 63 3.01 24.49 17.20
CA ALA A 63 2.10 25.63 17.07
C ALA A 63 1.50 26.00 18.43
#